data_AF-A0AAU1KGD9-F1
#
_entry.id   AF-A0AAU1KGD9-F1
#
_cell.length_a   1.000
_cell.length_b   1.000
_cell.length_c   1.000
_cell.angle_alpha   90.00
_cell.angle_beta   90.00
_cell.angle_gamma   90.00
#
_symmetry.space_group_name_H-M   'P 1'
#
loop_
_entity.id
_entity.type
_entity.pdbx_description
1 polymer ?
#
loop_
_entity_poly.entity_id
_entity_poly.type
_entity_poly.pdbx_seq_one_letter_code
_entity_poly.pdbx_strand_id
1 'polypeptide(L)'
;MAINDLATLVVGSGNYLTAPVGTTMPADLLTPLSPWQNVGHTSLEDIFGITSEGGEATTIGSLQNKSLRTKYSARTETMTFTLQQFDTAGLKLYFGSNAPILPDGSVGVPTNPEPTQSAFLAVFVDGDNHFAFYAPRAEIYRADDMAISDTESLAGLPIGVKPMVHGNNTWTYAITPLGGVLATGATAGSPGSFTPEGAVVPANLAALAGVIATPTTKWTTGQHVNLGDGSKAYWNTTVWAAGTAT
;
A
#
# COMPACT_ATOMS: atom_id res chain seq x y z
N MET A 1 -16.36 -20.42 0.99
CA MET A 1 -15.55 -19.58 1.90
C MET A 1 -16.32 -19.47 3.20
N ALA A 2 -15.67 -19.64 4.36
CA ALA A 2 -16.34 -19.38 5.63
C ALA A 2 -16.64 -17.87 5.73
N ILE A 3 -17.77 -17.50 6.33
CA ILE A 3 -18.10 -16.10 6.59
C ILE A 3 -17.11 -15.57 7.63
N ASN A 4 -16.50 -14.41 7.37
CA ASN A 4 -15.58 -13.73 8.28
C ASN A 4 -16.07 -12.28 8.46
N ASP A 5 -16.83 -12.05 9.53
CA ASP A 5 -17.39 -10.74 9.84
C ASP A 5 -16.30 -9.70 10.18
N LEU A 6 -15.07 -10.14 10.49
CA LEU A 6 -13.92 -9.26 10.72
C LEU A 6 -13.18 -8.88 9.42
N ALA A 7 -13.61 -9.39 8.27
CA ALA A 7 -13.05 -9.07 6.95
C ALA A 7 -13.93 -8.08 6.17
N THR A 8 -14.67 -7.23 6.88
CA THR A 8 -15.42 -6.09 6.31
C THR A 8 -14.71 -4.79 6.66
N LEU A 9 -14.77 -3.78 5.79
CA LEU A 9 -14.14 -2.47 5.98
C LEU A 9 -15.21 -1.37 6.05
N VAL A 10 -15.19 -0.60 7.12
CA VAL A 10 -15.85 0.70 7.24
C VAL A 10 -14.77 1.77 7.42
N VAL A 11 -14.50 2.54 6.36
CA VAL A 11 -13.42 3.54 6.41
C VAL A 11 -13.78 4.66 7.38
N GLY A 12 -13.08 4.75 8.51
CA GLY A 12 -13.19 5.84 9.48
C GLY A 12 -12.25 7.00 9.17
N SER A 13 -11.04 6.71 8.68
CA SER A 13 -10.09 7.72 8.17
C SER A 13 -9.16 7.12 7.11
N GLY A 14 -8.60 7.97 6.26
CA GLY A 14 -7.67 7.58 5.21
C GLY A 14 -6.48 8.53 5.10
N ASN A 15 -5.32 8.01 4.74
CA ASN A 15 -4.13 8.80 4.45
C ASN A 15 -3.45 8.27 3.19
N TYR A 16 -2.92 9.19 2.39
CA TYR A 16 -2.15 8.89 1.20
C TYR A 16 -0.73 9.39 1.40
N LEU A 17 0.24 8.52 1.12
CA LEU A 17 1.64 8.80 1.35
C LEU A 17 2.48 8.50 0.12
N THR A 18 3.54 9.29 -0.05
CA THR A 18 4.56 9.09 -1.07
C THR A 18 5.92 8.94 -0.43
N ALA A 19 6.80 8.20 -1.09
CA ALA A 19 8.19 8.01 -0.70
C ALA A 19 9.05 7.81 -1.97
N PRO A 20 10.39 7.84 -1.87
CA PRO A 20 11.25 7.47 -3.00
C PRO A 20 10.86 6.11 -3.62
N VAL A 21 11.03 5.98 -4.93
CA VAL A 21 10.75 4.71 -5.63
C VAL A 21 11.54 3.57 -5.00
N GLY A 22 10.87 2.43 -4.78
CA GLY A 22 11.44 1.24 -4.17
C GLY A 22 11.44 1.24 -2.63
N THR A 23 10.96 2.30 -1.98
CA THR A 23 10.74 2.29 -0.52
C THR A 23 9.78 1.16 -0.15
N THR A 24 10.19 0.31 0.80
CA THR A 24 9.39 -0.81 1.31
C THR A 24 8.18 -0.31 2.08
N MET A 25 7.08 -1.07 2.02
CA MET A 25 5.90 -0.80 2.84
C MET A 25 6.29 -0.72 4.32
N PRO A 26 5.77 0.27 5.08
CA PRO A 26 5.96 0.34 6.53
C PRO A 26 5.48 -0.94 7.21
N ALA A 27 6.17 -1.31 8.29
CA ALA A 27 5.75 -2.43 9.13
C ALA A 27 4.55 -2.04 10.01
N ASP A 28 4.52 -0.80 10.49
CA ASP A 28 3.35 -0.17 11.11
C ASP A 28 2.71 0.84 10.14
N LEU A 29 1.45 0.59 9.76
CA LEU A 29 0.67 1.43 8.85
C LEU A 29 0.12 2.70 9.51
N LEU A 30 0.04 2.75 10.84
CA LEU A 30 -0.42 3.93 11.58
C LEU A 30 0.69 4.96 11.82
N THR A 31 1.94 4.49 11.86
CA THR A 31 3.11 5.35 12.01
C THR A 31 4.09 5.17 10.85
N PRO A 32 3.67 5.46 9.60
CA PRO A 32 4.57 5.41 8.47
C PRO A 32 5.64 6.52 8.63
N LEU A 33 6.77 6.16 9.23
CA LEU A 33 7.90 7.05 9.47
C LEU A 33 8.60 7.43 8.16
N SER A 34 9.54 8.36 8.26
CA SER A 34 10.48 8.71 7.18
C SER A 34 11.04 7.44 6.51
N PRO A 35 11.03 7.34 5.16
CA PRO A 35 10.88 8.44 4.21
C PRO A 35 9.43 8.69 3.71
N TRP A 36 8.42 8.09 4.33
CA TRP A 36 7.02 8.30 3.92
C TRP A 36 6.52 9.69 4.30
N GLN A 37 5.88 10.37 3.34
CA GLN A 37 5.36 11.72 3.50
C GLN A 37 3.91 11.77 3.06
N ASN A 38 3.07 12.39 3.89
CA ASN A 38 1.65 12.59 3.58
C ASN A 38 1.50 13.56 2.39
N VAL A 39 0.61 13.25 1.45
CA VAL A 39 0.32 14.09 0.28
C VAL A 39 -0.52 15.32 0.61
N GLY A 40 -1.13 15.36 1.79
CA GLY A 40 -1.92 16.49 2.29
C GLY A 40 -3.40 16.21 2.47
N HIS A 41 -4.19 17.28 2.60
CA HIS A 41 -5.64 17.21 2.71
C HIS A 41 -6.26 16.59 1.45
N THR A 42 -7.19 15.65 1.64
CA THR A 42 -7.89 14.92 0.58
C THR A 42 -9.40 14.91 0.83
N SER A 43 -10.18 14.67 -0.23
CA SER A 43 -11.64 14.70 -0.18
C SER A 43 -12.21 13.66 0.79
N LEU A 44 -13.25 14.06 1.52
CA LEU A 44 -14.05 13.18 2.38
C LEU A 44 -15.11 12.40 1.59
N GLU A 45 -15.46 12.88 0.39
CA GLU A 45 -16.51 12.28 -0.45
C GLU A 45 -15.92 11.37 -1.52
N ASP A 46 -14.92 11.87 -2.25
CA ASP A 46 -14.20 11.15 -3.29
C ASP A 46 -12.94 10.50 -2.72
N ILE A 47 -13.15 9.55 -1.82
CA ILE A 47 -12.08 8.98 -1.00
C ILE A 47 -11.09 8.23 -1.88
N PHE A 48 -11.49 7.14 -2.56
CA PHE A 48 -10.59 6.31 -3.35
C PHE A 48 -11.33 5.52 -4.43
N GLY A 49 -10.73 5.44 -5.62
CA GLY A 49 -11.22 4.62 -6.72
C GLY A 49 -10.10 3.80 -7.37
N ILE A 50 -10.48 2.72 -8.05
CA ILE A 50 -9.58 1.99 -8.96
C ILE A 50 -10.29 1.82 -10.29
N THR A 51 -9.68 2.31 -11.36
CA THR A 51 -10.11 2.06 -12.73
C THR A 51 -9.15 1.08 -13.39
N SER A 52 -9.67 0.27 -14.33
CA SER A 52 -8.88 -0.72 -15.05
C SER A 52 -9.05 -0.52 -16.55
N GLU A 53 -7.94 -0.55 -17.28
CA GLU A 53 -7.90 -0.49 -18.73
C GLU A 53 -7.16 -1.71 -19.30
N GLY A 54 -7.60 -2.20 -20.46
CA GLY A 54 -7.04 -3.39 -21.09
C GLY A 54 -7.61 -4.72 -20.57
N GLY A 55 -6.96 -5.84 -20.89
CA GLY A 55 -7.51 -7.18 -20.67
C GLY A 55 -8.34 -7.71 -21.84
N GLU A 56 -8.40 -6.96 -22.93
CA GLU A 56 -9.09 -7.36 -24.15
C GLU A 56 -8.53 -8.67 -24.72
N ALA A 57 -9.45 -9.57 -25.05
CA ALA A 57 -9.17 -10.85 -25.67
C ALA A 57 -9.20 -10.69 -27.19
N THR A 58 -8.04 -10.74 -27.84
CA THR A 58 -7.98 -10.81 -29.30
C THR A 58 -7.98 -12.27 -29.75
N THR A 59 -9.06 -12.67 -30.45
CA THR A 59 -9.15 -13.98 -31.09
C THR A 59 -8.31 -13.99 -32.37
N ILE A 60 -7.32 -14.86 -32.43
CA ILE A 60 -6.50 -15.12 -33.61
C ILE A 60 -7.12 -16.30 -34.34
N GLY A 61 -7.56 -16.09 -35.58
CA GLY A 61 -8.07 -17.13 -36.47
C GLY A 61 -7.08 -17.49 -37.58
N SER A 62 -7.17 -18.72 -38.10
CA SER A 62 -6.64 -19.11 -39.41
C SER A 62 -7.77 -19.23 -40.43
N LEU A 63 -7.43 -19.39 -41.71
CA LEU A 63 -8.41 -19.63 -42.78
C LEU A 63 -9.26 -20.90 -42.51
N GLN A 64 -8.71 -21.87 -41.77
CA GLN A 64 -9.33 -23.15 -41.43
C GLN A 64 -10.03 -23.14 -40.06
N ASN A 65 -9.66 -22.23 -39.16
CA ASN A 65 -10.31 -22.09 -37.86
C ASN A 65 -10.33 -20.62 -37.43
N LYS A 66 -11.50 -19.99 -37.51
CA LYS A 66 -11.70 -18.57 -37.18
C LYS A 66 -11.51 -18.22 -35.69
N SER A 67 -11.39 -19.22 -34.81
CA SER A 67 -11.09 -19.04 -33.37
C SER A 67 -10.00 -20.04 -32.93
N LEU A 68 -8.77 -19.83 -33.38
CA LEU A 68 -7.67 -20.75 -33.18
C LEU A 68 -6.97 -20.56 -31.82
N ARG A 69 -6.74 -19.32 -31.40
CA ARG A 69 -6.15 -18.97 -30.09
C ARG A 69 -6.63 -17.60 -29.62
N THR A 70 -6.53 -17.35 -28.32
CA THR A 70 -6.83 -16.05 -27.71
C THR A 70 -5.56 -15.45 -27.11
N LYS A 71 -5.29 -14.18 -27.40
CA LYS A 71 -4.25 -13.38 -26.75
C LYS A 71 -4.91 -12.31 -25.90
N TYR A 72 -4.52 -12.19 -24.64
CA TYR A 72 -4.99 -11.15 -23.73
C TYR A 72 -4.00 -9.98 -23.73
N SER A 73 -4.50 -8.74 -23.82
CA SER A 73 -3.68 -7.55 -23.57
C SER A 73 -3.40 -7.39 -22.06
N ALA A 74 -2.33 -6.69 -21.72
CA ALA A 74 -2.01 -6.40 -20.32
C ALA A 74 -3.10 -5.49 -19.71
N ARG A 75 -3.56 -5.83 -18.50
CA ARG A 75 -4.42 -4.95 -17.71
C ARG A 75 -3.55 -3.93 -16.99
N THR A 76 -3.90 -2.65 -17.12
CA THR A 76 -3.31 -1.56 -16.35
C THR A 76 -4.37 -1.04 -15.39
N GLU A 77 -3.98 -0.72 -14.17
CA GLU A 77 -4.90 -0.14 -13.18
C GLU A 77 -4.41 1.25 -12.78
N THR A 78 -5.37 2.15 -12.56
CA THR A 78 -5.13 3.49 -12.05
C THR A 78 -5.94 3.66 -10.78
N MET A 79 -5.26 3.97 -9.69
CA MET A 79 -5.87 4.39 -8.44
C MET A 79 -6.17 5.89 -8.51
N THR A 80 -7.32 6.34 -8.02
CA THR A 80 -7.73 7.74 -8.09
C THR A 80 -8.14 8.26 -6.72
N PHE A 81 -7.73 9.49 -6.40
CA PHE A 81 -8.16 10.22 -5.20
C PHE A 81 -8.12 11.72 -5.46
N THR A 82 -8.83 12.51 -4.65
CA THR A 82 -8.90 13.97 -4.83
C THR A 82 -8.09 14.70 -3.76
N LEU A 83 -7.06 15.43 -4.18
CA LEU A 83 -6.31 16.36 -3.31
C LEU A 83 -7.10 17.66 -3.11
N GLN A 84 -7.13 18.17 -1.89
CA GLN A 84 -7.69 19.48 -1.55
C GLN A 84 -6.60 20.45 -1.04
N GLN A 85 -5.33 20.03 -1.11
CA GLN A 85 -4.17 20.82 -0.73
C GLN A 85 -3.50 21.45 -1.96
N PHE A 86 -3.55 22.78 -2.02
CA PHE A 86 -3.04 23.60 -3.13
C PHE A 86 -1.64 24.18 -2.86
N ASP A 87 -0.83 23.50 -2.05
CA ASP A 87 0.55 23.91 -1.83
C ASP A 87 1.46 23.51 -3.00
N THR A 88 2.72 23.91 -2.95
CA THR A 88 3.66 23.62 -4.05
C THR A 88 3.82 22.12 -4.32
N ALA A 89 3.76 21.28 -3.28
CA ALA A 89 3.90 19.84 -3.43
C ALA A 89 2.66 19.24 -4.10
N GLY A 90 1.46 19.57 -3.62
CA GLY A 90 0.19 19.13 -4.21
C GLY A 90 0.03 19.59 -5.67
N LEU A 91 0.39 20.85 -5.95
CA LEU A 91 0.36 21.38 -7.31
C LEU A 91 1.34 20.66 -8.25
N LYS A 92 2.51 20.23 -7.75
CA LYS A 92 3.46 19.42 -8.53
C LYS A 92 3.00 17.99 -8.74
N LEU A 93 2.25 17.40 -7.80
CA LEU A 93 1.60 16.10 -8.02
C LEU A 93 0.57 16.19 -9.15
N TYR A 94 -0.18 17.30 -9.24
CA TYR A 94 -1.21 17.51 -10.25
C TYR A 94 -0.65 17.97 -11.62
N PHE A 95 0.14 19.06 -11.65
CA PHE A 95 0.63 19.68 -12.89
C PHE A 95 1.96 19.11 -13.40
N GLY A 96 2.59 18.21 -12.65
CA GLY A 96 3.85 17.58 -13.01
C GLY A 96 5.01 17.99 -12.11
N SER A 97 5.89 17.04 -11.84
CA SER A 97 7.05 17.20 -10.95
C SER A 97 8.04 18.28 -11.44
N ASN A 98 8.08 18.48 -12.75
CA ASN A 98 8.89 19.47 -13.45
C ASN A 98 8.27 20.89 -13.48
N ALA A 99 7.12 21.12 -12.83
CA ALA A 99 6.52 22.45 -12.75
C ALA A 99 7.49 23.45 -12.06
N PRO A 100 7.91 24.52 -12.75
CA PRO A 100 8.83 25.50 -12.19
C PRO A 100 8.14 26.38 -11.14
N ILE A 101 8.92 26.85 -10.16
CA ILE A 101 8.51 27.97 -9.30
C ILE A 101 8.96 29.25 -9.97
N LEU A 102 8.02 30.15 -10.22
CA LEU A 102 8.27 31.44 -10.85
C LEU A 102 8.87 32.42 -9.82
N PRO A 103 9.49 33.54 -10.27
CA PRO A 103 10.11 34.51 -9.36
C PRO A 103 9.16 35.13 -8.33
N ASP A 104 7.86 35.14 -8.61
CA ASP A 104 6.81 35.62 -7.71
C ASP A 104 6.31 34.55 -6.72
N GLY A 105 6.86 33.33 -6.76
CA GLY A 105 6.49 32.20 -5.91
C GLY A 105 5.34 31.35 -6.45
N SER A 106 4.73 31.70 -7.58
CA SER A 106 3.69 30.87 -8.20
C SER A 106 4.25 29.61 -8.87
N VAL A 107 3.43 28.57 -9.00
CA VAL A 107 3.78 27.34 -9.71
C VAL A 107 3.38 27.49 -11.18
N GLY A 108 4.36 27.49 -12.08
CA GLY A 108 4.12 27.52 -13.51
C GLY A 108 3.66 26.16 -14.02
N VAL A 109 2.59 26.12 -14.82
CA VAL A 109 2.14 24.88 -15.46
C VAL A 109 3.06 24.58 -16.66
N PRO A 110 3.79 23.45 -16.65
CA PRO A 110 4.71 23.11 -17.74
C PRO A 110 3.93 22.76 -19.02
N THR A 111 4.50 23.12 -20.18
CA THR A 111 3.92 22.75 -21.49
C THR A 111 4.01 21.25 -21.77
N ASN A 112 5.01 20.58 -21.19
CA ASN A 112 5.19 19.13 -21.23
C ASN A 112 5.31 18.62 -19.78
N PRO A 113 4.19 18.32 -19.11
CA PRO A 113 4.21 17.87 -17.72
C PRO A 113 4.84 16.48 -17.59
N GLU A 114 5.70 16.31 -16.59
CA GLU A 114 6.29 15.01 -16.24
C GLU A 114 5.62 14.43 -14.98
N PRO A 115 5.10 13.19 -15.02
CA PRO A 115 4.47 12.58 -13.87
C PRO A 115 5.46 12.42 -12.72
N THR A 116 4.96 12.54 -11.48
CA THR A 116 5.79 12.28 -10.30
C THR A 116 5.99 10.78 -10.15
N GLN A 117 7.24 10.32 -10.16
CA GLN A 117 7.57 8.92 -9.89
C GLN A 117 7.91 8.72 -8.41
N SER A 118 7.12 7.91 -7.71
CA SER A 118 7.29 7.64 -6.29
C SER A 118 6.85 6.22 -5.92
N ALA A 119 7.22 5.74 -4.73
CA ALA A 119 6.42 4.73 -4.06
C ALA A 119 5.12 5.39 -3.55
N PHE A 120 4.04 4.62 -3.45
CA PHE A 120 2.73 5.10 -3.04
C PHE A 120 2.11 4.16 -2.01
N LEU A 121 1.47 4.74 -1.00
CA LEU A 121 0.76 4.01 0.05
C LEU A 121 -0.55 4.72 0.35
N ALA A 122 -1.67 4.03 0.19
CA ALA A 122 -2.97 4.47 0.69
C ALA A 122 -3.32 3.62 1.92
N VAL A 123 -3.52 4.25 3.07
CA VAL A 123 -3.88 3.58 4.34
C VAL A 123 -5.28 4.00 4.73
N PHE A 124 -6.13 3.02 5.02
CA PHE A 124 -7.48 3.18 5.52
C PHE A 124 -7.57 2.54 6.91
N VAL A 125 -8.15 3.29 7.85
CA VAL A 125 -8.32 2.88 9.25
C VAL A 125 -9.80 2.66 9.52
N ASP A 126 -10.12 1.49 10.08
CA ASP A 126 -11.46 1.08 10.53
C ASP A 126 -11.36 0.59 11.98
N GLY A 127 -11.51 1.52 12.94
CA GLY A 127 -11.27 1.22 14.35
C GLY A 127 -9.85 0.72 14.59
N ASP A 128 -9.71 -0.52 15.06
CA ASP A 128 -8.42 -1.18 15.28
C ASP A 128 -7.86 -1.88 14.02
N ASN A 129 -8.64 -1.96 12.94
CA ASN A 129 -8.24 -2.59 11.69
C ASN A 129 -7.60 -1.58 10.72
N HIS A 130 -6.57 -2.03 10.01
CA HIS A 130 -5.82 -1.22 9.05
C HIS A 130 -5.74 -1.95 7.72
N PHE A 131 -6.11 -1.25 6.65
CA PHE A 131 -6.14 -1.74 5.29
C PHE A 131 -5.33 -0.81 4.40
N ALA A 132 -4.46 -1.32 3.55
CA ALA A 132 -3.62 -0.48 2.72
C ALA A 132 -3.40 -1.02 1.31
N PHE A 133 -3.29 -0.08 0.37
CA PHE A 133 -2.76 -0.32 -0.97
C PHE A 133 -1.33 0.19 -1.03
N TYR A 134 -0.40 -0.63 -1.48
CA TYR A 134 1.02 -0.29 -1.55
C TYR A 134 1.58 -0.55 -2.96
N ALA A 135 2.16 0.47 -3.57
CA ALA A 135 2.91 0.36 -4.81
C ALA A 135 4.38 0.78 -4.60
N PRO A 136 5.37 -0.10 -4.83
CA PRO A 136 6.79 0.26 -4.73
C PRO A 136 7.23 1.28 -5.80
N ARG A 137 6.47 1.36 -6.90
CA ARG A 137 6.67 2.34 -7.96
C ARG A 137 5.31 2.70 -8.56
N ALA A 138 5.03 3.99 -8.68
CA ALA A 138 3.88 4.51 -9.37
C ALA A 138 4.21 5.81 -10.11
N GLU A 139 3.42 6.12 -11.12
CA GLU A 139 3.37 7.44 -11.75
C GLU A 139 2.15 8.18 -11.24
N ILE A 140 2.36 9.35 -10.66
CA ILE A 140 1.31 10.24 -10.17
C ILE A 140 1.13 11.38 -11.17
N TYR A 141 -0.10 11.58 -11.61
CA TYR A 141 -0.47 12.54 -12.65
C TYR A 141 -1.89 13.07 -12.44
N ARG A 142 -2.24 14.13 -13.17
CA ARG A 142 -3.61 14.63 -13.27
C ARG A 142 -4.55 13.58 -13.86
N ALA A 143 -5.51 13.10 -13.08
CA ALA A 143 -6.51 12.15 -13.57
C ALA A 143 -7.65 12.83 -14.35
N ASP A 144 -8.08 14.00 -13.90
CA ASP A 144 -9.24 14.70 -14.44
C ASP A 144 -9.12 16.22 -14.29
N ASP A 145 -10.10 16.97 -14.80
CA ASP A 145 -10.18 18.41 -14.72
C ASP A 145 -10.46 18.91 -13.30
N MET A 146 -9.79 20.00 -12.93
CA MET A 146 -10.06 20.71 -11.69
C MET A 146 -11.27 21.60 -11.92
N ALA A 147 -12.27 21.49 -11.04
CA ALA A 147 -13.42 22.38 -10.99
C ALA A 147 -13.60 22.96 -9.59
N ILE A 148 -14.11 24.19 -9.54
CA ILE A 148 -14.58 24.83 -8.32
C ILE A 148 -16.09 24.95 -8.48
N SER A 149 -16.82 24.00 -7.88
CA SER A 149 -18.24 23.79 -8.15
C SER A 149 -19.14 24.82 -7.47
N ASP A 150 -18.78 25.26 -6.26
CA ASP A 150 -19.54 26.22 -5.46
C ASP A 150 -18.63 26.82 -4.36
N THR A 151 -19.20 27.64 -3.46
CA THR A 151 -18.48 28.29 -2.35
C THR A 151 -18.58 27.53 -1.02
N GLU A 152 -19.27 26.39 -0.99
CA GLU A 152 -19.53 25.57 0.20
C GLU A 152 -18.67 24.29 0.21
N SER A 153 -18.20 23.86 -0.96
CA SER A 153 -17.36 22.70 -1.20
C SER A 153 -15.88 23.10 -1.33
N LEU A 154 -14.98 22.26 -0.81
CA LEU A 154 -13.55 22.43 -1.02
C LEU A 154 -13.19 22.11 -2.47
N ALA A 155 -12.38 22.97 -3.10
CA ALA A 155 -11.86 22.72 -4.44
C ALA A 155 -10.98 21.46 -4.45
N GLY A 156 -11.07 20.69 -5.53
CA GLY A 156 -10.40 19.41 -5.67
C GLY A 156 -9.45 19.35 -6.86
N LEU A 157 -8.33 18.67 -6.67
CA LEU A 157 -7.36 18.30 -7.70
C LEU A 157 -7.45 16.77 -7.88
N PRO A 158 -8.15 16.26 -8.92
CA PRO A 158 -8.24 14.82 -9.17
C PRO A 158 -6.88 14.23 -9.57
N ILE A 159 -6.37 13.31 -8.77
CA ILE A 159 -5.08 12.65 -8.96
C ILE A 159 -5.27 11.21 -9.41
N GLY A 160 -4.48 10.81 -10.40
CA GLY A 160 -4.30 9.44 -10.85
C GLY A 160 -2.95 8.92 -10.40
N VAL A 161 -2.95 7.70 -9.89
CA VAL A 161 -1.75 6.95 -9.49
C VAL A 161 -1.75 5.67 -10.28
N LYS A 162 -0.79 5.50 -11.17
CA LYS A 162 -0.62 4.30 -12.00
C LYS A 162 0.52 3.46 -11.45
N PRO A 163 0.24 2.35 -10.74
CA PRO A 163 1.26 1.46 -10.24
C PRO A 163 2.03 0.80 -11.39
N MET A 164 3.34 0.63 -11.21
CA MET A 164 4.23 0.02 -12.19
C MET A 164 5.04 -1.10 -11.58
N VAL A 165 5.48 -2.03 -12.42
CA VAL A 165 6.40 -3.09 -11.99
C VAL A 165 7.71 -2.45 -11.50
N HIS A 166 8.17 -2.89 -10.35
CA HIS A 166 9.46 -2.51 -9.77
C HIS A 166 10.37 -3.73 -9.68
N GLY A 167 11.59 -3.63 -10.24
CA GLY A 167 12.55 -4.73 -10.26
C GLY A 167 11.99 -5.99 -10.93
N ASN A 168 12.09 -7.12 -10.23
CA ASN A 168 11.66 -8.44 -10.71
C ASN A 168 10.25 -8.81 -10.21
N ASN A 169 9.47 -7.86 -9.69
CA ASN A 169 8.13 -8.15 -9.20
C ASN A 169 7.23 -8.67 -10.33
N THR A 170 6.44 -9.71 -10.05
CA THR A 170 5.37 -10.18 -10.94
C THR A 170 4.04 -9.45 -10.71
N TRP A 171 4.08 -8.34 -9.96
CA TRP A 171 2.95 -7.54 -9.49
C TRP A 171 3.32 -6.05 -9.49
N THR A 172 2.33 -5.17 -9.55
CA THR A 172 2.51 -3.71 -9.61
C THR A 172 2.18 -3.00 -8.30
N TYR A 173 1.20 -3.52 -7.56
CA TYR A 173 0.87 -3.09 -6.20
C TYR A 173 0.39 -4.29 -5.37
N ALA A 174 0.41 -4.13 -4.05
CA ALA A 174 -0.06 -5.10 -3.06
C ALA A 174 -1.18 -4.48 -2.23
N ILE A 175 -2.04 -5.34 -1.66
CA ILE A 175 -3.14 -4.95 -0.79
C ILE A 175 -2.98 -5.72 0.51
N THR A 176 -3.06 -5.05 1.66
CA THR A 176 -3.06 -5.75 2.95
C THR A 176 -4.44 -6.37 3.19
N PRO A 177 -4.54 -7.67 3.49
CA PRO A 177 -5.83 -8.29 3.74
C PRO A 177 -6.39 -7.88 5.11
N LEU A 178 -7.71 -7.75 5.20
CA LEU A 178 -8.44 -7.63 6.46
C LEU A 178 -8.85 -9.00 7.01
N GLY A 179 -9.08 -9.07 8.32
CA GLY A 179 -9.56 -10.29 8.96
C GLY A 179 -8.55 -11.43 8.97
N GLY A 180 -7.25 -11.12 8.91
CA GLY A 180 -6.19 -12.11 9.05
C GLY A 180 -6.35 -12.87 10.38
N VAL A 181 -6.14 -14.18 10.34
CA VAL A 181 -6.20 -15.04 11.52
C VAL A 181 -5.13 -14.61 12.52
N LEU A 182 -5.48 -14.46 13.80
CA LEU A 182 -4.48 -14.17 14.83
C LEU A 182 -3.45 -15.30 14.87
N ALA A 183 -2.18 -14.94 15.00
CA ALA A 183 -1.14 -15.94 15.23
C ALA A 183 -1.46 -16.68 16.54
N THR A 184 -1.61 -18.00 16.46
CA THR A 184 -1.79 -18.86 17.64
C THR A 184 -0.52 -19.63 17.96
N GLY A 185 0.43 -19.69 17.01
CA GLY A 185 1.74 -20.27 17.23
C GLY A 185 2.84 -19.57 16.46
N ALA A 186 4.08 -19.88 16.83
CA ALA A 186 5.29 -19.37 16.21
C ALA A 186 6.36 -20.47 16.16
N THR A 187 6.83 -20.78 14.96
CA THR A 187 7.86 -21.80 14.74
C THR A 187 9.25 -21.16 14.71
N ALA A 188 10.20 -21.74 15.44
CA ALA A 188 11.57 -21.26 15.53
C ALA A 188 12.28 -21.29 14.16
N GLY A 189 13.04 -20.24 13.86
CA GLY A 189 13.82 -20.12 12.62
C GLY A 189 14.67 -18.86 12.62
N SER A 190 15.31 -18.57 11.49
CA SER A 190 16.16 -17.38 11.30
C SER A 190 15.85 -16.67 9.97
N PRO A 191 14.70 -15.99 9.83
CA PRO A 191 13.62 -15.83 10.81
C PRO A 191 12.66 -17.03 10.85
N GLY A 192 11.94 -17.16 11.97
CA GLY A 192 10.84 -18.09 12.17
C GLY A 192 9.53 -17.59 11.55
N SER A 193 8.48 -18.41 11.63
CA SER A 193 7.18 -18.13 11.02
C SER A 193 6.03 -18.22 12.02
N PHE A 194 4.98 -17.43 11.81
CA PHE A 194 3.74 -17.55 12.58
C PHE A 194 2.81 -18.60 11.97
N THR A 195 2.02 -19.24 12.83
CA THR A 195 0.99 -20.21 12.47
C THR A 195 -0.36 -19.76 13.01
N PRO A 196 -1.46 -20.03 12.29
CA PRO A 196 -1.54 -20.69 10.98
C PRO A 196 -0.92 -19.85 9.84
N GLU A 197 -0.66 -20.48 8.69
CA GLU A 197 -0.14 -19.77 7.52
C GLU A 197 -1.09 -18.62 7.14
N GLY A 198 -0.52 -17.44 6.84
CA GLY A 198 -1.29 -16.22 6.60
C GLY A 198 -1.79 -15.51 7.87
N ALA A 199 -1.34 -15.94 9.05
CA ALA A 199 -1.63 -15.22 10.30
C ALA A 199 -1.03 -13.81 10.31
N VAL A 200 -1.76 -12.88 10.93
CA VAL A 200 -1.26 -11.52 11.17
C VAL A 200 -0.05 -11.61 12.08
N VAL A 201 1.05 -11.01 11.64
CA VAL A 201 2.27 -10.89 12.45
C VAL A 201 1.93 -10.10 13.71
N PRO A 202 2.18 -10.66 14.92
CA PRO A 202 1.99 -9.94 16.17
C PRO A 202 2.72 -8.58 16.15
N ALA A 203 2.00 -7.51 16.47
CA ALA A 203 2.49 -6.14 16.32
C ALA A 203 3.76 -5.86 17.13
N ASN A 204 3.87 -6.44 18.33
CA ASN A 204 4.98 -6.22 19.26
C ASN A 204 5.10 -7.40 20.24
N LEU A 205 6.05 -7.32 21.17
CA LEU A 205 6.29 -8.38 22.17
C LEU A 205 5.07 -8.66 23.05
N ALA A 206 4.27 -7.64 23.40
CA ALA A 206 3.07 -7.82 24.22
C ALA A 206 1.99 -8.63 23.47
N ALA A 207 1.90 -8.46 22.15
CA ALA A 207 0.99 -9.22 21.29
C ALA A 207 1.33 -10.72 21.20
N LEU A 208 2.50 -11.16 21.68
CA LEU A 208 2.88 -12.57 21.74
C LEU A 208 2.31 -13.34 22.94
N ALA A 209 1.60 -12.68 23.86
CA ALA A 209 1.11 -13.30 25.10
C ALA A 209 0.23 -14.56 24.89
N GLY A 210 -0.46 -14.67 23.75
CA GLY A 210 -1.28 -15.82 23.38
C GLY A 210 -0.64 -16.78 22.37
N VAL A 211 0.60 -16.53 21.94
CA VAL A 211 1.25 -17.27 20.84
C VAL A 211 2.08 -18.43 21.41
N ILE A 212 1.80 -19.64 20.95
CA ILE A 212 2.51 -20.86 21.39
C ILE A 212 3.79 -21.04 20.58
N ALA A 213 4.93 -21.01 21.26
CA ALA A 213 6.22 -21.27 20.63
C ALA A 213 6.38 -22.76 20.24
N THR A 214 6.92 -23.01 19.05
CA THR A 214 7.26 -24.35 18.54
C THR A 214 8.73 -24.35 18.09
N PRO A 215 9.63 -25.10 18.74
CA PRO A 215 9.37 -25.92 19.92
C PRO A 215 9.07 -25.07 21.16
N THR A 216 8.40 -25.67 22.15
CA THR A 216 8.16 -25.07 23.47
C THR A 216 9.40 -25.08 24.37
N THR A 217 10.48 -25.74 23.93
CA THR A 217 11.81 -25.67 24.54
C THR A 217 12.52 -24.37 24.17
N LYS A 218 13.62 -24.06 24.86
CA LYS A 218 14.45 -22.89 24.56
C LYS A 218 14.82 -22.92 23.08
N TRP A 219 14.61 -21.80 22.39
CA TRP A 219 15.09 -21.67 21.02
C TRP A 219 16.61 -21.60 21.01
N THR A 220 17.21 -22.15 19.95
CA THR A 220 18.66 -22.23 19.76
C THR A 220 19.23 -20.90 19.28
N THR A 221 20.53 -20.67 19.53
CA THR A 221 21.21 -19.41 19.24
C THR A 221 20.94 -18.92 17.81
N GLY A 222 20.52 -17.66 17.67
CA GLY A 222 20.19 -17.03 16.39
C GLY A 222 18.74 -17.21 15.92
N GLN A 223 17.94 -18.04 16.59
CA GLN A 223 16.52 -18.18 16.27
C GLN A 223 15.69 -17.01 16.81
N HIS A 224 14.76 -16.52 16.00
CA HIS A 224 13.85 -15.41 16.31
C HIS A 224 12.66 -15.38 15.34
N VAL A 225 11.57 -14.74 15.75
CA VAL A 225 10.52 -14.24 14.86
C VAL A 225 10.64 -12.72 14.73
N ASN A 226 10.22 -12.19 13.58
CA ASN A 226 10.12 -10.74 13.36
C ASN A 226 8.72 -10.28 13.72
N LEU A 227 8.61 -9.19 14.46
CA LEU A 227 7.34 -8.58 14.86
C LEU A 227 6.94 -7.45 13.90
N GLY A 228 5.68 -7.01 14.00
CA GLY A 228 5.14 -5.95 13.17
C GLY A 228 5.84 -4.59 13.38
N ASP A 229 6.44 -4.35 14.54
CA ASP A 229 7.23 -3.16 14.84
C ASP A 229 8.70 -3.23 14.35
N GLY A 230 9.07 -4.30 13.62
CA GLY A 230 10.43 -4.56 13.15
C GLY A 230 11.38 -5.09 14.22
N SER A 231 10.93 -5.23 15.47
CA SER A 231 11.70 -5.86 16.53
C SER A 231 11.72 -7.39 16.37
N LYS A 232 12.61 -8.03 17.13
CA LYS A 232 12.78 -9.49 17.13
C LYS A 232 12.32 -10.04 18.47
N ALA A 233 11.75 -11.24 18.47
CA ALA A 233 11.44 -11.97 19.68
C ALA A 233 11.81 -13.44 19.57
N TYR A 234 12.12 -14.07 20.70
CA TYR A 234 12.41 -15.49 20.79
C TYR A 234 11.78 -16.10 22.05
N TRP A 235 11.57 -17.42 22.03
CA TRP A 235 11.06 -18.14 23.18
C TRP A 235 12.19 -18.62 24.09
N ASN A 236 12.14 -18.25 25.38
CA ASN A 236 13.20 -18.55 26.34
C ASN A 236 12.90 -19.73 27.27
N THR A 237 11.86 -20.54 26.99
CA THR A 237 11.20 -21.60 27.81
C THR A 237 10.05 -21.16 28.69
N THR A 238 10.05 -19.92 29.16
CA THR A 238 9.05 -19.43 30.13
C THR A 238 8.22 -18.30 29.56
N VAL A 239 8.86 -17.39 28.82
CA VAL A 239 8.24 -16.21 28.23
C VAL A 239 8.84 -15.90 26.86
N TRP A 240 8.11 -15.11 26.09
CA TRP A 240 8.67 -14.40 24.95
C TRP A 240 9.65 -13.33 25.43
N ALA A 241 10.85 -13.33 24.87
CA ALA A 241 11.90 -12.37 25.16
C ALA A 241 12.27 -11.58 23.90
N ALA A 242 12.65 -10.32 24.08
CA ALA A 242 13.10 -9.47 22.98
C ALA A 242 14.49 -9.88 22.48
N GLY A 243 14.73 -9.76 21.17
CA GLY A 243 16.00 -10.03 20.51
C GLY A 243 16.07 -11.40 19.84
N THR A 244 17.28 -11.92 19.74
CA THR A 244 17.59 -13.24 19.19
C THR A 244 17.96 -14.20 20.31
N ALA A 245 17.60 -15.47 20.18
CA ALA A 245 17.99 -16.48 21.14
C ALA A 245 19.52 -16.54 21.31
N THR A 246 19.95 -16.68 22.56
CA THR A 246 21.35 -16.78 22.99
C THR A 246 21.66 -18.18 23.47
#